data_AF-A0A3E2VP63-F1
#
_entry.id   AF-A0A3E2VP63-F1
#
_cell.length_a   1.000
_cell.length_b   1.000
_cell.length_c   1.000
_cell.angle_alpha   90.00
_cell.angle_beta   90.00
_cell.angle_gamma   90.00
#
_symmetry.space_group_name_H-M   'P 1'
#
loop_
_entity.id
_entity.type
_entity.pdbx_description
1 polymer ?
#
loop_
_entity_poly.entity_id
_entity_poly.type
_entity_poly.pdbx_seq_one_letter_code
_entity_poly.pdbx_strand_id
1 'polypeptide(L)'
;MKHIEVIDEHGAYLQNTYERRARGLVKKGRAYYVTASCICLITPPENMEEKTLETNDKKDILTRIDTILQQKEYLQEAFSAIEKIPHELNEELTAIRTKTILEIVEAREKTNQEVVALLRAMLEQDSTPQGE
;
A
#
# COMPACT_ATOMS: atom_id res chain seq x y z
N MET A 1 -35.31 11.93 10.05
CA MET A 1 -34.82 10.73 9.32
C MET A 1 -35.20 9.51 10.16
N LYS A 2 -35.76 8.46 9.56
CA LYS A 2 -36.09 7.24 10.31
C LYS A 2 -34.82 6.38 10.41
N HIS A 3 -34.37 6.17 11.63
CA HIS A 3 -33.23 5.29 11.93
C HIS A 3 -33.74 3.85 12.04
N ILE A 4 -33.01 2.94 11.40
CA ILE A 4 -33.25 1.51 11.46
C ILE A 4 -32.08 0.88 12.22
N GLU A 5 -32.38 0.17 13.29
CA GLU A 5 -31.39 -0.56 14.08
C GLU A 5 -30.91 -1.79 13.29
N VAL A 6 -29.61 -2.09 13.39
CA VAL A 6 -28.99 -3.26 12.77
C VAL A 6 -28.47 -4.15 13.89
N ILE A 7 -28.95 -5.38 13.94
CA ILE A 7 -28.56 -6.40 14.91
C ILE A 7 -27.92 -7.60 14.21
N ASP A 8 -27.19 -8.42 14.98
CA ASP A 8 -26.73 -9.74 14.54
C ASP A 8 -27.77 -10.85 14.81
N GLU A 9 -27.39 -12.09 14.54
CA GLU A 9 -28.21 -13.29 14.75
C GLU A 9 -28.47 -13.63 16.23
N HIS A 10 -27.63 -13.14 17.14
CA HIS A 10 -27.81 -13.27 18.59
C HIS A 10 -28.65 -12.13 19.19
N GLY A 11 -29.05 -11.16 18.37
CA GLY A 11 -29.80 -9.98 18.79
C GLY A 11 -28.92 -8.87 19.39
N ALA A 12 -27.60 -8.95 19.25
CA ALA A 12 -26.70 -7.89 19.68
C ALA A 12 -26.77 -6.71 18.72
N TYR A 13 -26.84 -5.51 19.28
CA TYR A 13 -26.82 -4.27 18.51
C TYR A 13 -25.45 -4.04 17.86
N LEU A 14 -25.45 -3.80 16.55
CA LEU A 14 -24.24 -3.48 15.77
C LEU A 14 -24.16 -1.98 15.50
N GLN A 15 -25.15 -1.44 14.80
CA GLN A 15 -25.16 -0.03 14.38
C GLN A 15 -26.55 0.44 13.94
N ASN A 16 -26.69 1.75 13.76
CA ASN A 16 -27.85 2.35 13.12
C ASN A 16 -27.62 2.51 11.61
N THR A 17 -28.68 2.35 10.83
CA THR A 17 -28.70 2.64 9.39
C THR A 17 -29.94 3.44 9.00
N TYR A 18 -30.05 3.81 7.73
CA TYR A 18 -31.21 4.54 7.19
C TYR A 18 -32.07 3.64 6.31
N GLU A 19 -33.37 3.93 6.22
CA GLU A 19 -34.37 3.07 5.56
C GLU A 19 -33.99 2.62 4.15
N ARG A 20 -33.45 3.51 3.31
CA ARG A 20 -33.05 3.17 1.93
C ARG A 20 -31.96 2.09 1.92
N ARG A 21 -31.00 2.14 2.85
CA ARG A 21 -29.94 1.13 2.97
C ARG A 21 -30.48 -0.16 3.55
N ALA A 22 -31.31 -0.10 4.60
CA ALA A 22 -31.96 -1.28 5.17
C ALA A 22 -32.76 -2.05 4.11
N ARG A 23 -33.60 -1.34 3.33
CA ARG A 23 -34.36 -1.94 2.22
C ARG A 23 -33.45 -2.56 1.17
N GLY A 24 -32.32 -1.91 0.86
CA GLY A 24 -31.33 -2.43 -0.09
C GLY A 24 -30.63 -3.69 0.40
N LEU A 25 -30.36 -3.82 1.70
CA LEU A 25 -29.78 -5.01 2.31
C LEU A 25 -30.76 -6.17 2.28
N VAL A 26 -32.02 -5.92 2.66
CA VAL A 26 -33.08 -6.93 2.65
C VAL A 26 -33.39 -7.41 1.23
N LYS A 27 -33.51 -6.49 0.27
CA LYS A 27 -33.75 -6.85 -1.15
C LYS A 27 -32.63 -7.71 -1.73
N LYS A 28 -31.38 -7.52 -1.28
CA LYS A 28 -30.21 -8.29 -1.72
C LYS A 28 -30.02 -9.60 -0.94
N GLY A 29 -30.93 -9.96 -0.04
CA GLY A 29 -30.83 -11.18 0.76
C GLY A 29 -29.66 -11.17 1.74
N ARG A 30 -29.22 -9.99 2.21
CA ARG A 30 -28.12 -9.86 3.19
C ARG A 30 -28.62 -9.53 4.60
N ALA A 31 -29.91 -9.31 4.75
CA ALA A 31 -30.58 -8.98 6.00
C ALA A 31 -32.06 -9.35 5.92
N TYR A 32 -32.76 -9.39 7.05
CA TYR A 32 -34.22 -9.45 7.11
C TYR A 32 -34.77 -8.47 8.15
N TYR A 33 -36.02 -8.02 7.96
CA TYR A 33 -36.69 -7.16 8.93
C TYR A 33 -37.14 -7.99 10.13
N VAL A 34 -36.73 -7.57 11.32
CA VAL A 34 -37.20 -8.11 12.61
C VAL A 34 -38.41 -7.30 13.07
N THR A 35 -38.35 -5.98 12.94
CA THR A 35 -39.47 -5.06 13.16
C THR A 35 -39.47 -3.97 12.09
N ALA A 36 -40.47 -3.09 12.10
CA ALA A 36 -40.53 -1.95 11.20
C ALA A 36 -39.31 -1.00 11.30
N SER A 37 -38.60 -1.02 12.44
CA SER A 37 -37.43 -0.18 12.72
C SER A 37 -36.15 -0.96 13.01
N CYS A 38 -36.10 -2.27 12.73
CA CYS A 38 -34.93 -3.11 13.00
C CYS A 38 -34.72 -4.19 11.93
N ILE A 39 -33.47 -4.37 11.51
CA ILE A 39 -33.03 -5.46 10.62
C ILE A 39 -31.95 -6.31 11.29
N CYS A 40 -31.96 -7.61 11.01
CA CYS A 40 -30.90 -8.54 11.37
C CYS A 40 -30.02 -8.83 10.15
N LEU A 41 -28.70 -8.72 10.28
CA LEU A 41 -27.75 -9.12 9.23
C LEU A 41 -27.63 -10.64 9.18
N ILE A 42 -27.57 -11.19 7.97
CA ILE A 42 -27.29 -12.61 7.77
C ILE A 42 -25.78 -12.78 7.82
N THR A 43 -25.30 -13.52 8.83
CA THR A 43 -23.90 -13.93 8.90
C THR A 43 -23.64 -14.92 7.75
N PRO A 44 -22.65 -14.65 6.88
CA PRO A 44 -22.26 -15.65 5.89
C PRO A 44 -21.81 -16.94 6.59
N PRO A 45 -22.01 -18.12 5.97
CA PRO A 45 -21.55 -19.37 6.54
C PRO A 45 -20.05 -19.30 6.83
N GLU A 46 -19.60 -19.90 7.94
CA GLU A 46 -18.19 -19.90 8.42
C GLU A 46 -17.15 -20.31 7.35
N ASN A 47 -17.62 -20.96 6.27
CA ASN A 47 -16.80 -21.49 5.19
C ASN A 47 -16.63 -20.53 4.00
N MET A 48 -17.12 -19.28 4.09
CA MET A 48 -16.73 -18.26 3.11
C MET A 48 -15.29 -17.88 3.39
N GLU A 49 -14.37 -18.30 2.52
CA GLU A 49 -12.99 -17.84 2.53
C GLU A 49 -12.98 -16.32 2.65
N GLU A 50 -12.66 -15.85 3.86
CA GLU A 50 -12.35 -14.46 4.10
C GLU A 50 -11.19 -14.18 3.17
N LYS A 51 -11.45 -13.41 2.11
CA LYS A 51 -10.44 -13.03 1.13
C LYS A 51 -9.45 -12.16 1.88
N THR A 52 -8.50 -12.81 2.55
CA THR A 52 -7.44 -12.17 3.31
C THR A 52 -6.77 -11.25 2.30
N LEU A 53 -6.79 -9.95 2.56
CA LEU A 53 -5.98 -9.01 1.80
C LEU A 53 -4.57 -9.60 1.87
N GLU A 54 -4.02 -10.04 0.73
CA GLU A 54 -2.68 -10.61 0.67
C GLU A 54 -1.72 -9.55 1.23
N THR A 55 -1.38 -9.71 2.50
CA THR A 55 -0.31 -8.94 3.12
C THR A 55 0.97 -9.42 2.46
N ASN A 56 1.58 -8.56 1.62
CA ASN A 56 2.85 -8.88 0.97
C ASN A 56 3.83 -9.37 2.06
N ASP A 57 4.32 -10.59 1.91
CA ASP A 57 5.25 -11.18 2.86
C ASP A 57 6.53 -10.33 2.92
N LYS A 58 7.19 -10.28 4.08
CA LYS A 58 8.50 -9.60 4.28
C LYS A 58 9.47 -10.02 3.18
N LYS A 59 9.40 -11.28 2.75
CA LYS A 59 10.18 -11.87 1.65
C LYS A 59 9.87 -11.24 0.29
N ASP A 60 8.61 -10.98 -0.04
CA ASP A 60 8.21 -10.36 -1.31
C ASP A 60 8.67 -8.91 -1.39
N ILE A 61 8.57 -8.19 -0.26
CA ILE A 61 9.04 -6.81 -0.14
C ILE A 61 10.56 -6.76 -0.34
N LEU A 62 11.32 -7.62 0.34
CA LEU A 62 12.78 -7.71 0.18
C LEU A 62 13.18 -8.05 -1.26
N THR A 63 12.49 -8.98 -1.90
CA THR A 63 12.76 -9.35 -3.30
C THR A 63 12.55 -8.17 -4.26
N ARG A 64 11.52 -7.36 -4.03
CA ARG A 64 11.28 -6.13 -4.82
C ARG A 64 12.36 -5.08 -4.57
N ILE A 65 12.80 -4.90 -3.32
CA ILE A 65 13.89 -3.99 -2.98
C ILE A 65 15.19 -4.42 -3.68
N ASP A 66 15.53 -5.71 -3.63
CA ASP A 66 16.70 -6.24 -4.34
C ASP A 66 16.61 -6.00 -5.85
N THR A 67 15.43 -6.16 -6.44
CA THR A 67 15.21 -5.86 -7.86
C THR A 67 15.48 -4.38 -8.16
N ILE A 68 14.98 -3.45 -7.34
CA ILE A 68 15.21 -2.00 -7.48
C ILE A 68 16.70 -1.64 -7.29
N LEU A 69 17.41 -2.34 -6.40
CA LEU A 69 18.84 -2.13 -6.18
C LEU A 69 19.70 -2.66 -7.34
N GLN A 70 19.29 -3.78 -7.93
CA GLN A 70 19.98 -4.43 -9.05
C GLN A 70 19.74 -3.74 -10.39
N GLN A 71 18.61 -3.07 -10.56
CA GLN A 71 18.35 -2.18 -11.70
C GLN A 71 19.37 -1.03 -11.68
N LYS A 72 20.54 -1.26 -12.31
CA LYS A 72 21.59 -0.24 -12.54
C LYS A 72 21.72 0.09 -14.04
N GLU A 73 21.07 -0.69 -14.89
CA GLU A 73 21.09 -0.59 -16.35
C GLU A 73 20.56 0.77 -16.81
N TYR A 74 19.48 1.27 -16.20
CA TYR A 74 18.92 2.60 -16.53
C TYR A 74 19.89 3.75 -16.23
N LEU A 75 20.80 3.60 -15.25
CA LEU A 75 21.82 4.61 -14.95
C LEU A 75 22.91 4.60 -16.03
N GLN A 76 23.31 3.42 -16.49
CA GLN A 76 24.27 3.29 -17.59
C GLN A 76 23.69 3.88 -18.88
N GLU A 77 22.42 3.65 -19.16
CA GLU A 77 21.73 4.28 -20.29
C GLU A 77 21.65 5.80 -20.15
N ALA A 78 21.31 6.32 -18.97
CA ALA A 78 21.27 7.75 -18.70
C ALA A 78 22.65 8.41 -18.88
N PHE A 79 23.71 7.81 -18.35
CA PHE A 79 25.08 8.31 -18.54
C PHE A 79 25.53 8.21 -20.00
N SER A 80 25.23 7.11 -20.69
CA SER A 80 25.53 6.97 -22.12
C SER A 80 24.79 7.99 -22.98
N ALA A 81 23.53 8.29 -22.66
CA ALA A 81 22.75 9.33 -23.34
C ALA A 81 23.38 10.72 -23.13
N ILE A 82 23.87 10.99 -21.91
CA ILE A 82 24.57 12.23 -21.55
C ILE A 82 25.93 12.35 -22.28
N GLU A 83 26.68 11.26 -22.41
CA GLU A 83 27.96 11.23 -23.12
C GLU A 83 27.82 11.45 -24.63
N LYS A 84 26.71 11.01 -25.23
CA LYS A 84 26.42 11.16 -26.66
C LYS A 84 26.03 12.59 -27.08
N ILE A 85 25.85 13.50 -26.12
CA ILE A 85 25.58 14.91 -26.40
C ILE A 85 26.83 15.51 -27.09
N PRO A 86 26.71 16.10 -28.30
CA PRO A 86 27.85 16.55 -29.10
C PRO A 86 28.82 17.49 -28.35
N HIS A 87 30.11 17.30 -28.60
CA HIS A 87 31.24 17.92 -27.90
C HIS A 87 31.57 19.37 -28.29
N GLU A 88 30.69 20.09 -28.99
CA GLU A 88 30.82 21.55 -29.15
C GLU A 88 30.34 22.24 -27.87
N LEU A 89 31.06 21.99 -26.78
CA LEU A 89 30.67 22.42 -25.45
C LEU A 89 31.00 23.91 -25.28
N ASN A 90 29.97 24.75 -25.32
CA ASN A 90 30.04 25.99 -24.55
C ASN A 90 30.14 25.63 -23.05
N GLU A 91 30.66 26.54 -22.24
CA GLU A 91 30.87 26.33 -20.80
C GLU A 91 29.55 25.99 -20.07
N GLU A 92 28.43 26.53 -20.56
CA GLU A 92 27.08 26.35 -20.05
C GLU A 92 26.56 24.90 -20.23
N LEU A 93 26.75 24.29 -21.39
CA LEU A 93 26.39 22.89 -21.66
C LEU A 93 27.20 21.92 -20.80
N THR A 94 28.48 22.24 -20.54
CA THR A 94 29.32 21.44 -19.63
C THR A 94 28.81 21.52 -18.19
N ALA A 95 28.41 22.72 -17.76
CA ALA A 95 27.84 22.93 -16.43
C ALA A 95 26.51 22.18 -16.27
N ILE A 96 25.61 22.27 -17.27
CA ILE A 96 24.34 21.54 -17.29
C ILE A 96 24.60 20.04 -17.20
N ARG A 97 25.51 19.51 -18.01
CA ARG A 97 25.87 18.09 -18.02
C ARG A 97 26.33 17.60 -16.66
N THR A 98 27.26 18.34 -16.04
CA THR A 98 27.83 18.00 -14.73
C THR A 98 26.75 18.05 -13.64
N LYS A 99 25.87 19.04 -13.69
CA LYS A 99 24.73 19.18 -12.78
C LYS A 99 23.75 18.02 -12.92
N THR A 100 23.37 17.64 -14.14
CA THR A 100 22.46 16.51 -14.37
C THR A 100 23.04 15.19 -13.85
N ILE A 101 24.34 14.94 -14.04
CA ILE A 101 25.01 13.76 -13.48
C ILE A 101 24.96 13.80 -11.95
N LEU A 102 25.25 14.94 -11.34
CA LEU A 102 25.21 15.09 -9.88
C LEU A 102 23.80 14.80 -9.33
N GLU A 103 22.76 15.37 -9.92
CA GLU A 103 21.36 15.16 -9.52
C GLU A 103 20.95 13.68 -9.60
N ILE A 104 21.36 12.98 -10.67
CA ILE A 104 21.10 11.54 -10.82
C ILE A 104 21.79 10.73 -9.71
N VAL A 105 23.05 11.06 -9.41
CA VAL A 105 23.83 10.37 -8.36
C VAL A 105 23.22 10.64 -6.98
N GLU A 106 22.86 11.88 -6.67
CA GLU A 106 22.22 12.25 -5.41
C GLU A 106 20.88 11.56 -5.22
N ALA A 107 20.04 11.52 -6.26
CA ALA A 107 18.76 10.82 -6.20
C ALA A 107 18.95 9.32 -5.95
N ARG A 108 19.96 8.70 -6.59
CA ARG A 108 20.26 7.28 -6.38
C ARG A 108 20.81 7.00 -4.99
N GLU A 109 21.70 7.85 -4.49
CA GLU A 109 22.26 7.73 -3.15
C GLU A 109 21.17 7.88 -2.08
N LYS A 110 20.20 8.77 -2.30
CA LYS A 110 19.03 8.89 -1.43
C LYS A 110 18.23 7.57 -1.36
N THR A 111 18.00 6.90 -2.48
CA THR A 111 17.35 5.57 -2.47
C THR A 111 18.15 4.56 -1.65
N ASN A 112 19.48 4.53 -1.79
CA ASN A 112 20.33 3.63 -1.00
C ASN A 112 20.21 3.92 0.50
N GLN A 113 20.21 5.19 0.89
CA GLN A 113 20.06 5.60 2.29
C GLN A 113 18.71 5.21 2.87
N GLU A 114 17.61 5.36 2.11
CA GLU A 114 16.27 4.92 2.52
C GLU A 114 16.20 3.40 2.70
N VAL A 115 16.83 2.61 1.83
CA VAL A 115 16.91 1.15 1.98
C VAL A 115 17.71 0.76 3.22
N VAL A 116 18.86 1.39 3.47
CA VAL A 116 19.65 1.15 4.68
C VAL A 116 18.85 1.48 5.94
N ALA A 117 18.09 2.59 5.94
CA ALA A 117 17.23 2.96 7.05
C ALA A 117 16.14 1.92 7.31
N LEU A 118 15.50 1.41 6.24
CA LEU A 118 14.51 0.34 6.34
C LEU A 118 15.12 -0.94 6.94
N LEU A 119 16.29 -1.37 6.46
CA LEU A 119 16.98 -2.56 6.96
C LEU A 119 17.34 -2.43 8.45
N ARG A 120 17.78 -1.24 8.89
CA ARG A 120 18.02 -0.96 10.31
C ARG A 120 16.75 -1.08 11.14
N ALA A 121 15.65 -0.46 10.70
CA ALA A 121 14.36 -0.53 11.38
C ALA A 121 13.86 -1.98 11.50
N MET A 122 14.08 -2.81 10.48
CA MET A 122 13.73 -4.23 10.51
C MET A 122 14.57 -5.02 11.53
N LEU A 123 15.89 -4.77 11.61
CA LEU A 123 16.76 -5.38 12.61
C LEU A 123 16.35 -4.99 14.03
N GLU A 124 15.96 -3.73 14.25
CA GLU A 124 15.51 -3.24 15.55
C GLU A 124 14.19 -3.91 16.00
N GLN A 125 13.24 -4.12 15.08
CA GLN A 125 11.98 -4.84 15.36
C GLN A 125 12.20 -6.32 15.70
N ASP A 126 13.19 -6.97 15.09
CA ASP A 126 13.53 -8.37 15.39
C ASP A 126 14.31 -8.49 16.73
N SER A 127 14.78 -7.37 17.29
CA SER A 127 15.58 -7.31 18.53
C SER A 127 14.82 -6.95 19.80
N THR A 128 13.55 -6.54 19.70
CA THR A 128 12.70 -6.38 20.89
C THR A 128 12.39 -7.76 21.48
N PRO A 129 12.87 -8.09 22.70
CA PRO A 129 12.46 -9.33 23.34
C PRO A 129 10.94 -9.29 23.53
N GLN A 130 10.27 -10.35 23.10
CA GLN A 130 8.93 -10.67 23.59
C GLN A 130 9.06 -10.88 25.10
N GLY A 131 8.87 -9.79 25.85
CA GLY A 131 8.96 -9.74 27.29
C GLY A 131 7.58 -9.56 27.91
N GLU A 132 7.16 -10.64 28.57
CA GLU A 132 6.14 -10.80 29.63
C GLU A 132 4.65 -10.77 29.24
#